data_AF-A0ABC8UBE5-F1
#
_entry.id   AF-A0ABC8UBE5-F1
#
_cell.length_a   1.000
_cell.length_b   1.000
_cell.length_c   1.000
_cell.angle_alpha   90.00
_cell.angle_beta   90.00
_cell.angle_gamma   90.00
#
_symmetry.space_group_name_H-M   'P 1'
#
loop_
_entity.id
_entity.type
_entity.pdbx_description
1 polymer ?
#
loop_
_entity_poly.entity_id
_entity_poly.type
_entity_poly.pdbx_seq_one_letter_code
_entity_poly.pdbx_strand_id
1 'polypeptide(L)'
;MFSRGVDLNGEVVELSSIFFSPIVVVDSRAEAKRQLIAAGFHLLNESDEWDLKPGGRYFFTRNMSCLVAFAIGEKYSTGSGFHVIAAHTDSPCLKLKPKSASSKSAYLMVNVQTYGGGLWHTWFDRDLSVAGRVIVRGDDGSLLHKLVKIKRPLLRVPTLAIHLDRTVNTDGFKPNLETHLIPLLAMKLEDGSAEHNPSPPKDAHHPLLMQ
;
A
#
# COMPACT_ATOMS: atom_id res chain seq x y z
N MET A 1 -3.32 10.88 15.15
CA MET A 1 -4.11 10.08 16.11
C MET A 1 -3.57 8.65 16.02
N PHE A 2 -2.80 8.25 17.02
CA PHE A 2 -1.99 7.02 17.01
C PHE A 2 -2.84 5.83 17.43
N SER A 3 -2.70 4.67 16.77
CA SER A 3 -3.27 3.42 17.29
C SER A 3 -2.25 2.30 17.23
N ARG A 4 -2.04 1.64 18.38
CA ARG A 4 -1.22 0.46 18.55
C ARG A 4 -1.83 -0.72 17.77
N GLY A 5 -1.08 -1.30 16.82
CA GLY A 5 -1.37 -2.60 16.23
C GLY A 5 -0.71 -3.71 17.04
N VAL A 6 -1.39 -4.85 17.21
CA VAL A 6 -0.92 -5.98 18.02
C VAL A 6 -0.15 -6.99 17.16
N ASP A 7 1.05 -7.23 17.64
CA ASP A 7 1.98 -8.38 17.63
C ASP A 7 1.66 -9.66 16.83
N LEU A 8 2.61 -10.02 15.96
CA LEU A 8 2.98 -11.39 15.63
C LEU A 8 4.53 -11.44 15.59
N ASN A 9 5.16 -11.72 16.74
CA ASN A 9 6.59 -12.00 16.95
C ASN A 9 7.56 -10.81 17.15
N GLY A 10 7.07 -9.67 17.62
CA GLY A 10 7.92 -8.50 17.87
C GLY A 10 8.36 -7.79 16.59
N GLU A 11 8.68 -6.50 16.71
CA GLU A 11 9.27 -5.66 15.66
C GLU A 11 8.38 -5.04 14.55
N VAL A 12 7.07 -4.87 14.71
CA VAL A 12 6.33 -3.86 13.91
C VAL A 12 5.52 -2.95 14.81
N VAL A 13 5.98 -1.70 14.93
CA VAL A 13 5.41 -0.66 15.80
C VAL A 13 4.27 0.07 15.09
N GLU A 14 4.37 0.28 13.77
CA GLU A 14 3.34 0.97 13.00
C GLU A 14 3.39 0.63 11.51
N LEU A 15 2.22 0.47 10.89
CA LEU A 15 2.07 0.38 9.43
C LEU A 15 1.68 1.76 8.93
N SER A 16 2.64 2.54 8.44
CA SER A 16 2.37 3.87 7.89
C SER A 16 2.40 3.79 6.36
N SER A 17 1.27 4.09 5.73
CA SER A 17 1.16 4.14 4.26
C SER A 17 1.39 2.79 3.57
N ILE A 18 0.71 1.75 4.04
CA ILE A 18 0.51 0.53 3.24
C ILE A 18 -0.61 0.78 2.23
N PHE A 19 -0.27 0.57 0.97
CA PHE A 19 -1.14 0.70 -0.17
C PHE A 19 -1.28 -0.65 -0.85
N PHE A 20 -2.49 -0.93 -1.29
CA PHE A 20 -2.72 -1.92 -2.32
C PHE A 20 -2.51 -1.24 -3.65
N SER A 21 -1.82 -1.88 -4.60
CA SER A 21 -1.67 -1.31 -5.93
C SER A 21 -1.39 -2.37 -6.99
N PRO A 22 -1.86 -2.17 -8.23
CA PRO A 22 -1.29 -2.83 -9.40
C PRO A 22 0.10 -2.26 -9.76
N ILE A 23 0.41 -0.98 -9.47
CA ILE A 23 1.68 -0.28 -9.76
C ILE A 23 2.10 0.71 -8.65
N VAL A 24 3.38 0.65 -8.30
CA VAL A 24 4.10 1.14 -7.10
C VAL A 24 4.00 2.66 -6.80
N VAL A 25 3.43 3.05 -5.64
CA VAL A 25 3.56 4.43 -5.09
C VAL A 25 4.81 4.58 -4.21
N VAL A 26 5.31 3.47 -3.66
CA VAL A 26 6.40 3.47 -2.66
C VAL A 26 7.80 3.54 -3.29
N ASP A 27 7.90 3.43 -4.62
CA ASP A 27 9.16 3.46 -5.38
C ASP A 27 9.54 4.86 -5.86
N SER A 28 8.56 5.76 -6.08
CA SER A 28 8.78 6.99 -6.85
C SER A 28 9.89 7.86 -6.25
N ARG A 29 9.91 8.03 -4.92
CA ARG A 29 10.97 8.77 -4.22
C ARG A 29 12.29 8.02 -4.16
N ALA A 30 12.28 6.70 -3.94
CA ALA A 30 13.50 5.90 -3.87
C ALA A 30 14.22 5.96 -5.22
N GLU A 31 13.45 5.86 -6.30
CA GLU A 31 13.88 6.01 -7.67
C GLU A 31 14.34 7.44 -7.98
N ALA A 32 13.56 8.47 -7.61
CA ALA A 32 13.97 9.86 -7.79
C ALA A 32 15.28 10.19 -7.04
N LYS A 33 15.43 9.70 -5.80
CA LYS A 33 16.68 9.82 -5.04
C LYS A 33 17.85 9.16 -5.79
N ARG A 34 17.65 7.95 -6.33
CA ARG A 34 18.66 7.23 -7.12
C ARG A 34 19.09 8.05 -8.34
N GLN A 35 18.13 8.60 -9.08
CA GLN A 35 18.39 9.42 -10.26
C GLN A 35 19.12 10.73 -9.92
N LEU A 36 18.72 11.41 -8.84
CA LEU A 36 19.36 12.65 -8.39
C LEU A 36 20.81 12.43 -7.97
N ILE A 37 21.09 11.36 -7.21
CA ILE A 37 22.46 10.99 -6.85
C ILE A 37 23.28 10.69 -8.11
N ALA A 38 22.73 9.93 -9.06
CA ALA A 38 23.40 9.65 -10.33
C ALA A 38 23.66 10.92 -11.16
N ALA A 39 22.83 11.95 -11.02
CA ALA A 39 22.99 13.25 -11.65
C ALA A 39 23.89 14.23 -10.86
N GLY A 40 24.57 13.77 -9.80
CA GLY A 40 25.53 14.57 -9.02
C GLY A 40 24.90 15.49 -7.98
N PHE A 41 23.64 15.27 -7.58
CA PHE A 41 23.04 16.03 -6.49
C PHE A 41 23.48 15.51 -5.13
N HIS A 42 23.76 16.44 -4.21
CA HIS A 42 24.12 16.15 -2.83
C HIS A 42 22.88 16.04 -1.94
N LEU A 43 22.79 14.94 -1.19
CA LEU A 43 21.71 14.75 -0.20
C LEU A 43 21.97 15.65 1.01
N LEU A 44 21.02 16.51 1.32
CA LEU A 44 21.00 17.31 2.54
C LEU A 44 20.14 16.65 3.60
N ASN A 45 20.56 16.80 4.85
CA ASN A 45 19.73 16.53 6.02
C ASN A 45 19.05 17.83 6.45
N GLU A 46 17.73 17.77 6.62
CA GLU A 46 16.91 18.95 6.89
C GLU A 46 17.11 19.53 8.31
N SER A 47 17.73 18.75 9.20
CA SER A 47 18.05 19.19 10.56
C SER A 47 19.44 19.85 10.69
N ASP A 48 20.24 19.83 9.63
CA ASP A 48 21.61 20.36 9.65
C ASP A 48 21.63 21.80 9.10
N GLU A 49 22.64 22.59 9.48
CA GLU A 49 22.94 23.85 8.81
C GLU A 49 23.50 23.58 7.41
N TRP A 50 23.00 24.30 6.40
CA TRP A 50 23.35 24.04 5.01
C TRP A 50 24.40 25.02 4.49
N ASP A 51 25.57 24.52 4.11
CA ASP A 51 26.56 25.28 3.35
C ASP A 51 26.32 25.13 1.84
N LEU A 52 25.47 26.02 1.30
CA LEU A 52 25.07 26.00 -0.10
C LEU A 52 26.00 26.88 -0.96
N LYS A 53 26.47 26.36 -2.10
CA LYS A 53 27.38 27.08 -3.01
C LYS A 53 26.73 27.35 -4.38
N PRO A 54 27.01 28.50 -5.01
CA PRO A 54 26.72 28.70 -6.43
C PRO A 54 27.31 27.59 -7.31
N GLY A 55 26.56 27.13 -8.30
CA GLY A 55 26.89 25.94 -9.10
C GLY A 55 26.54 24.60 -8.43
N GLY A 56 26.21 24.60 -7.13
CA GLY A 56 25.88 23.39 -6.38
C GLY A 56 24.49 22.82 -6.72
N ARG A 57 24.34 21.50 -6.53
CA ARG A 57 23.10 20.76 -6.75
C ARG A 57 22.76 19.95 -5.51
N TYR A 58 21.55 20.12 -5.00
CA TYR A 58 21.18 19.61 -3.69
C TYR A 58 19.75 19.07 -3.68
N PHE A 59 19.49 18.12 -2.80
CA PHE A 59 18.14 17.66 -2.56
C PHE A 59 17.98 17.19 -1.12
N PHE A 60 16.76 17.30 -0.59
CA PHE A 60 16.39 16.72 0.70
C PHE A 60 15.02 16.05 0.60
N THR A 61 14.69 15.26 1.60
CA THR A 61 13.37 14.62 1.70
C THR A 61 12.75 14.82 3.05
N ARG A 62 11.46 15.12 3.08
CA ARG A 62 10.68 15.30 4.31
C ARG A 62 9.67 14.17 4.47
N ASN A 63 9.62 13.60 5.69
CA ASN A 63 8.74 12.47 6.06
C ASN A 63 8.82 11.24 5.12
N MET A 64 9.91 11.09 4.37
CA MET A 64 10.08 10.08 3.32
C MET A 64 9.01 10.09 2.19
N SER A 65 8.10 11.07 2.17
CA SER A 65 7.00 11.18 1.20
C SER A 65 7.14 12.36 0.26
N CYS A 66 7.89 13.39 0.65
CA CYS A 66 8.21 14.55 -0.17
C CYS A 66 9.70 14.57 -0.52
N LEU A 67 10.02 15.00 -1.74
CA LEU A 67 11.38 15.21 -2.22
C LEU A 67 11.45 16.61 -2.83
N VAL A 68 12.46 17.38 -2.44
CA VAL A 68 12.76 18.69 -2.99
C VAL A 68 14.19 18.63 -3.53
N ALA A 69 14.36 18.92 -4.81
CA ALA A 69 15.66 19.01 -5.47
C ALA A 69 15.81 20.39 -6.09
N PHE A 70 16.99 20.98 -5.99
CA PHE A 70 17.30 22.30 -6.52
C PHE A 70 18.75 22.39 -6.97
N ALA A 71 18.99 23.22 -7.99
CA ALA A 71 20.31 23.55 -8.49
C ALA A 71 20.51 25.06 -8.40
N ILE A 72 21.65 25.48 -7.86
CA ILE A 72 21.99 26.89 -7.66
C ILE A 72 22.80 27.33 -8.88
N GLY A 73 22.32 28.34 -9.61
CA GLY A 73 23.06 28.89 -10.75
C GLY A 73 24.38 29.53 -10.31
N GLU A 74 25.40 29.48 -11.17
CA GLU A 74 26.73 30.06 -10.87
C GLU A 74 26.69 31.58 -10.58
N LYS A 75 25.72 32.28 -11.18
CA LYS A 75 25.51 33.72 -11.00
C LYS A 75 24.43 34.06 -9.98
N TYR A 76 23.92 33.06 -9.25
CA TYR A 76 22.89 33.28 -8.24
C TYR A 76 23.45 34.14 -7.11
N SER A 77 22.70 35.16 -6.73
CA SER A 77 22.96 36.01 -5.57
C SER A 77 21.69 36.15 -4.74
N THR A 78 21.84 36.51 -3.47
CA THR A 78 20.70 36.77 -2.57
C THR A 78 19.76 37.80 -3.20
N GLY A 79 18.47 37.44 -3.30
CA GLY A 79 17.45 38.25 -3.98
C GLY A 79 17.17 37.85 -5.43
N SER A 80 17.96 36.94 -6.02
CA SER A 80 17.65 36.31 -7.30
C SER A 80 16.35 35.47 -7.21
N GLY A 81 15.66 35.33 -8.35
CA GLY A 81 14.42 34.55 -8.43
C GLY A 81 14.62 33.04 -8.49
N PHE A 82 13.50 32.30 -8.48
CA PHE A 82 13.47 30.83 -8.57
C PHE A 82 12.66 30.38 -9.78
N HIS A 83 13.13 29.34 -10.46
CA HIS A 83 12.33 28.57 -11.40
C HIS A 83 11.87 27.29 -10.72
N VAL A 84 10.56 27.16 -10.51
CA VAL A 84 9.99 26.08 -9.72
C VAL A 84 9.06 25.24 -10.58
N ILE A 85 9.29 23.92 -10.57
CA ILE A 85 8.36 22.92 -11.09
C ILE A 85 7.90 22.08 -9.91
N ALA A 86 6.60 21.90 -9.78
CA ALA A 86 6.00 21.12 -8.71
C ALA A 86 5.11 20.02 -9.29
N ALA A 87 5.17 18.86 -8.66
CA ALA A 87 4.30 17.71 -8.89
C ALA A 87 4.02 17.03 -7.54
N HIS A 88 3.14 16.04 -7.53
CA HIS A 88 2.84 15.24 -6.34
C HIS A 88 3.21 13.77 -6.58
N THR A 89 3.57 13.06 -5.51
CA THR A 89 4.14 11.71 -5.56
C THR A 89 3.14 10.61 -5.19
N ASP A 90 1.92 11.00 -4.82
CA ASP A 90 0.85 10.12 -4.41
C ASP A 90 -0.17 9.89 -5.53
N SER A 91 -1.00 8.88 -5.37
CA SER A 91 -2.07 8.54 -6.31
C SER A 91 -3.25 7.96 -5.53
N PRO A 92 -4.49 8.04 -6.06
CA PRO A 92 -5.62 7.41 -5.42
C PRO A 92 -5.42 5.90 -5.25
N CYS A 93 -5.72 5.38 -4.06
CA CYS A 93 -5.43 3.99 -3.71
C CYS A 93 -6.21 3.52 -2.48
N LEU A 94 -6.17 2.21 -2.23
CA LEU A 94 -6.64 1.61 -1.00
C LEU A 94 -5.50 1.60 0.02
N LYS A 95 -5.71 2.26 1.16
CA LYS A 95 -4.78 2.25 2.31
C LYS A 95 -5.25 1.24 3.36
N LEU A 96 -4.31 0.60 4.03
CA LEU A 96 -4.63 -0.23 5.20
C LEU A 96 -5.23 0.64 6.33
N LYS A 97 -6.35 0.22 6.93
CA LYS A 97 -6.84 0.84 8.16
C LYS A 97 -5.93 0.46 9.34
N PRO A 98 -5.77 1.30 10.37
CA PRO A 98 -4.93 0.95 11.51
C PRO A 98 -5.40 -0.31 12.26
N LYS A 99 -6.72 -0.54 12.31
CA LYS A 99 -7.33 -1.83 12.71
C LYS A 99 -7.84 -2.54 11.46
N SER A 100 -6.99 -3.37 10.86
CA SER A 100 -7.24 -3.98 9.55
C SER A 100 -7.73 -5.42 9.60
N ALA A 101 -7.44 -6.18 10.65
CA ALA A 101 -7.87 -7.57 10.73
C ALA A 101 -9.40 -7.66 10.75
N SER A 102 -9.96 -8.46 9.85
CA SER A 102 -11.39 -8.72 9.74
C SER A 102 -11.65 -10.15 9.28
N SER A 103 -12.81 -10.70 9.59
CA SER A 103 -13.20 -12.02 9.08
C SER A 103 -14.70 -12.15 8.91
N LYS A 104 -15.13 -12.86 7.87
CA LYS A 104 -16.54 -13.12 7.56
C LYS A 104 -16.66 -14.39 6.72
N SER A 105 -17.63 -15.25 7.03
CA SER A 105 -17.91 -16.47 6.25
C SER A 105 -16.67 -17.31 5.95
N ALA A 106 -15.88 -17.64 6.99
CA ALA A 106 -14.58 -18.33 6.90
C ALA A 106 -13.47 -17.60 6.12
N TYR A 107 -13.68 -16.41 5.57
CA TYR A 107 -12.61 -15.62 4.96
C TYR A 107 -11.91 -14.71 5.98
N LEU A 108 -10.59 -14.64 5.87
CA LEU A 108 -9.75 -13.62 6.46
C LEU A 108 -9.66 -12.44 5.49
N MET A 109 -10.00 -11.26 5.98
CA MET A 109 -10.16 -10.04 5.20
C MET A 109 -9.32 -8.92 5.80
N VAL A 110 -9.07 -7.89 4.98
CA VAL A 110 -8.23 -6.76 5.38
C VAL A 110 -9.02 -5.47 5.22
N ASN A 111 -9.36 -4.78 6.33
CA ASN A 111 -10.06 -3.51 6.24
C ASN A 111 -9.15 -2.42 5.64
N VAL A 112 -9.70 -1.72 4.66
CA VAL A 112 -9.01 -0.67 3.91
C VAL A 112 -9.79 0.64 3.97
N GLN A 113 -9.11 1.75 3.74
CA GLN A 113 -9.70 3.07 3.57
C GLN A 113 -9.33 3.62 2.20
N THR A 114 -10.25 4.34 1.57
CA THR A 114 -9.99 5.04 0.32
C THR A 114 -9.08 6.23 0.55
N TYR A 115 -8.10 6.43 -0.32
CA TYR A 115 -7.25 7.60 -0.37
C TYR A 115 -7.43 8.30 -1.72
N GLY A 116 -7.80 9.57 -1.73
CA GLY A 116 -8.09 10.33 -2.95
C GLY A 116 -9.43 9.98 -3.61
N GLY A 117 -9.64 10.48 -4.83
CA GLY A 117 -10.86 10.26 -5.65
C GLY A 117 -10.69 9.15 -6.67
N GLY A 118 -10.44 7.92 -6.22
CA GLY A 118 -10.19 6.78 -7.11
C GLY A 118 -11.43 6.28 -7.85
N LEU A 119 -11.22 5.72 -9.03
CA LEU A 119 -12.26 4.94 -9.74
C LEU A 119 -12.37 3.55 -9.10
N TRP A 120 -13.03 3.46 -7.95
CA TRP A 120 -12.97 2.28 -7.07
C TRP A 120 -13.47 0.98 -7.69
N HIS A 121 -14.40 1.04 -8.64
CA HIS A 121 -14.82 -0.16 -9.36
C HIS A 121 -13.67 -0.85 -10.13
N THR A 122 -12.64 -0.11 -10.54
CA THR A 122 -11.49 -0.67 -11.28
C THR A 122 -10.55 -1.52 -10.41
N TRP A 123 -10.71 -1.44 -9.07
CA TRP A 123 -9.94 -2.19 -8.08
C TRP A 123 -10.51 -3.57 -7.80
N PHE A 124 -11.76 -3.81 -8.20
CA PHE A 124 -12.36 -5.12 -8.13
C PHE A 124 -11.70 -6.07 -9.13
N ASP A 125 -11.62 -7.33 -8.76
CA ASP A 125 -11.11 -8.42 -9.60
C ASP A 125 -9.67 -8.22 -10.11
N ARG A 126 -8.90 -7.40 -9.40
CA ARG A 126 -7.47 -7.23 -9.60
C ARG A 126 -6.68 -8.12 -8.64
N ASP A 127 -5.56 -8.60 -9.13
CA ASP A 127 -4.53 -9.24 -8.33
C ASP A 127 -3.75 -8.15 -7.60
N LEU A 128 -4.08 -7.94 -6.33
CA LEU A 128 -3.51 -6.88 -5.51
C LEU A 128 -2.37 -7.42 -4.65
N SER A 129 -1.35 -6.58 -4.46
CA SER A 129 -0.30 -6.80 -3.48
C SER A 129 -0.15 -5.60 -2.56
N VAL A 130 0.83 -5.68 -1.65
CA VAL A 130 1.04 -4.74 -0.55
C VAL A 130 2.38 -4.05 -0.72
N ALA A 131 2.38 -2.72 -0.64
CA ALA A 131 3.60 -1.96 -0.53
C ALA A 131 3.41 -0.78 0.42
N GLY A 132 4.43 -0.44 1.22
CA GLY A 132 4.35 0.72 2.09
C GLY A 132 5.59 0.92 2.95
N ARG A 133 5.40 1.67 4.05
CA ARG A 133 6.40 1.86 5.09
C ARG A 133 5.94 1.21 6.38
N VAL A 134 6.87 0.55 7.05
CA VAL A 134 6.67 0.02 8.40
C VAL A 134 7.65 0.70 9.33
N ILE A 135 7.22 0.97 10.55
CA ILE A 135 8.09 1.41 11.64
C ILE A 135 8.34 0.17 12.49
N VAL A 136 9.60 -0.20 12.65
CA VAL A 136 10.04 -1.36 13.44
C VAL A 136 10.86 -0.86 14.61
N ARG A 137 10.91 -1.63 15.70
CA ARG A 137 11.80 -1.35 16.81
C ARG A 137 13.10 -2.12 16.55
N GLY A 138 14.25 -1.44 16.62
CA GLY A 138 15.56 -2.09 16.55
C GLY A 138 15.96 -2.73 17.88
N ASP A 139 17.00 -3.57 17.85
CA ASP A 139 17.55 -4.25 19.03
C ASP A 139 17.98 -3.29 20.15
N ASP A 140 18.41 -2.08 19.77
CA ASP A 140 18.81 -0.99 20.65
C ASP A 140 17.62 -0.15 21.18
N GLY A 141 16.39 -0.53 20.84
CA GLY A 141 15.17 0.17 21.19
C GLY A 141 14.81 1.34 20.28
N SER A 142 15.65 1.68 19.29
CA SER A 142 15.40 2.74 18.32
C SER A 142 14.20 2.43 17.41
N LEU A 143 13.59 3.46 16.82
CA LEU A 143 12.53 3.29 15.83
C LEU A 143 13.10 3.45 14.42
N LEU A 144 12.97 2.39 13.62
CA LEU A 144 13.50 2.34 12.26
C LEU A 144 12.38 2.32 11.23
N HIS A 145 12.53 3.11 10.17
CA HIS A 145 11.61 3.09 9.03
C HIS A 145 12.11 2.13 7.95
N LYS A 146 11.32 1.11 7.62
CA LYS A 146 11.62 0.16 6.53
C LYS A 146 10.57 0.26 5.44
N LEU A 147 11.00 0.21 4.18
CA LEU A 147 10.10 0.08 3.04
C LEU A 147 9.82 -1.39 2.78
N VAL A 148 8.56 -1.72 2.51
CA VAL A 148 8.10 -3.07 2.21
C VAL A 148 7.40 -3.06 0.86
N LYS A 149 7.71 -4.05 0.02
CA LYS A 149 7.04 -4.29 -1.26
C LYS A 149 6.97 -5.78 -1.51
N ILE A 150 5.76 -6.33 -1.49
CA ILE A 150 5.55 -7.74 -1.79
C ILE A 150 5.37 -7.86 -3.31
N LYS A 151 6.23 -8.64 -3.97
CA LYS A 151 6.27 -8.76 -5.45
C LYS A 151 5.44 -9.93 -5.98
N ARG A 152 4.37 -10.29 -5.27
CA ARG A 152 3.42 -11.34 -5.66
C ARG A 152 2.01 -10.96 -5.24
N PRO A 153 0.96 -11.42 -5.95
CA PRO A 153 -0.40 -11.17 -5.54
C PRO A 153 -0.71 -11.81 -4.19
N LEU A 154 -1.47 -11.10 -3.37
CA LEU A 154 -1.87 -11.50 -2.02
C LEU A 154 -3.36 -11.35 -1.78
N LEU A 155 -3.99 -10.41 -2.46
CA LEU A 155 -5.30 -9.92 -2.09
C LEU A 155 -6.15 -9.72 -3.33
N ARG A 156 -7.46 -9.84 -3.14
CA ARG A 156 -8.43 -9.59 -4.20
C ARG A 156 -9.70 -9.02 -3.61
N VAL A 157 -10.27 -8.00 -4.26
CA VAL A 157 -11.64 -7.53 -3.99
C VAL A 157 -12.54 -8.17 -5.04
N PRO A 158 -13.23 -9.28 -4.75
CA PRO A 158 -14.07 -9.94 -5.74
C PRO A 158 -15.34 -9.15 -6.03
N THR A 159 -15.80 -9.12 -7.29
CA THR A 159 -17.17 -8.67 -7.58
C THR A 159 -18.21 -9.69 -7.11
N LEU A 160 -19.42 -9.21 -6.80
CA LEU A 160 -20.57 -10.09 -6.64
C LEU A 160 -20.99 -10.62 -8.02
N ALA A 161 -21.33 -11.91 -8.08
CA ALA A 161 -21.78 -12.53 -9.33
C ALA A 161 -23.05 -11.83 -9.87
N ILE A 162 -23.07 -11.54 -11.17
CA ILE A 162 -24.20 -10.83 -11.84
C ILE A 162 -25.56 -11.53 -11.66
N HIS A 163 -25.57 -12.85 -11.49
CA HIS A 163 -26.80 -13.60 -11.23
C HIS A 163 -27.52 -13.15 -9.94
N LEU A 164 -26.74 -12.62 -8.98
CA LEU A 164 -27.18 -12.10 -7.69
C LEU A 164 -27.39 -10.57 -7.68
N ASP A 165 -26.91 -9.87 -8.72
CA ASP A 165 -27.13 -8.44 -8.95
C ASP A 165 -27.43 -8.20 -10.44
N ARG A 166 -28.69 -8.45 -10.81
CA ARG A 166 -29.13 -8.45 -12.22
C ARG A 166 -29.25 -7.04 -12.81
N THR A 167 -29.29 -6.00 -11.98
CA THR A 167 -29.47 -4.61 -12.44
C THR A 167 -28.14 -3.87 -12.61
N VAL A 168 -27.00 -4.50 -12.28
CA VAL A 168 -25.67 -3.86 -12.38
C VAL A 168 -25.36 -3.26 -13.76
N ASN A 169 -25.82 -3.89 -14.85
CA ASN A 169 -25.60 -3.42 -16.21
C ASN A 169 -26.57 -2.29 -16.63
N THR A 170 -27.73 -2.15 -15.98
CA THR A 170 -28.71 -1.09 -16.26
C THR A 170 -28.51 0.11 -15.35
N ASP A 171 -28.28 -0.14 -14.05
CA ASP A 171 -28.24 0.88 -12.99
C ASP A 171 -26.82 1.35 -12.71
N GLY A 172 -25.82 0.61 -13.20
CA GLY A 172 -24.40 0.82 -12.97
C GLY A 172 -23.91 0.16 -11.67
N PHE A 173 -22.65 -0.30 -11.69
CA PHE A 173 -22.00 -0.86 -10.51
C PHE A 173 -21.68 0.22 -9.47
N LYS A 174 -22.39 0.19 -8.35
CA LYS A 174 -22.32 1.19 -7.26
C LYS A 174 -21.91 0.52 -5.94
N PRO A 175 -20.65 0.08 -5.78
CA PRO A 175 -20.22 -0.57 -4.57
C PRO A 175 -20.21 0.40 -3.39
N ASN A 176 -20.66 -0.06 -2.22
CA ASN A 176 -20.42 0.65 -0.98
C ASN A 176 -18.92 0.56 -0.63
N LEU A 177 -18.25 1.70 -0.50
CA LEU A 177 -16.80 1.76 -0.34
C LEU A 177 -16.30 1.24 1.02
N GLU A 178 -17.19 1.14 2.02
CA GLU A 178 -16.84 0.60 3.33
C GLU A 178 -17.06 -0.91 3.38
N THR A 179 -18.19 -1.40 2.85
CA THR A 179 -18.59 -2.81 3.03
C THR A 179 -18.25 -3.72 1.86
N HIS A 180 -18.10 -3.18 0.63
CA HIS A 180 -17.87 -3.98 -0.58
C HIS A 180 -16.44 -3.89 -1.12
N LEU A 181 -15.63 -2.94 -0.63
CA LEU A 181 -14.26 -2.72 -1.10
C LEU A 181 -13.20 -3.43 -0.23
N ILE A 182 -13.61 -4.43 0.56
CA ILE A 182 -12.76 -5.14 1.52
C ILE A 182 -12.05 -6.31 0.81
N PRO A 183 -10.71 -6.30 0.67
CA PRO A 183 -9.99 -7.40 0.04
C PRO A 183 -9.97 -8.67 0.91
N LEU A 184 -10.09 -9.81 0.25
CA LEU A 184 -9.86 -11.15 0.82
C LEU A 184 -8.37 -11.46 0.82
N LEU A 185 -7.86 -12.00 1.93
CA LEU A 185 -6.46 -12.41 2.12
C LEU A 185 -6.29 -13.93 2.09
N ALA A 186 -7.15 -14.65 2.81
CA ALA A 186 -7.06 -16.10 2.96
C ALA A 186 -8.39 -16.68 3.44
N MET A 187 -8.49 -18.00 3.54
CA MET A 187 -9.56 -18.70 4.24
C MET A 187 -9.02 -19.17 5.60
N LYS A 188 -9.88 -19.19 6.63
CA LYS A 188 -9.58 -19.85 7.89
C LYS A 188 -9.46 -21.35 7.63
N LEU A 189 -8.42 -21.98 8.15
CA LEU A 189 -8.41 -23.44 8.24
C LEU A 189 -9.45 -23.86 9.28
N GLU A 190 -10.26 -24.86 8.94
CA GLU A 190 -11.03 -25.57 9.96
C GLU A 190 -10.06 -26.48 10.73
N ASP A 191 -10.07 -26.38 12.07
CA ASP A 191 -9.32 -27.31 12.91
C ASP A 191 -9.91 -28.70 12.70
N GLY A 192 -9.22 -29.53 11.92
CA GLY A 192 -9.58 -30.91 11.68
C GLY A 192 -9.47 -31.74 12.96
N SER A 193 -10.50 -31.66 13.81
CA SER A 193 -10.85 -32.78 14.70
C SER A 193 -11.41 -33.89 13.83
N ALA A 194 -10.51 -34.62 13.17
CA ALA A 194 -10.83 -35.84 12.47
C ALA A 194 -11.17 -36.93 13.49
N GLU A 195 -12.41 -36.95 13.98
CA GLU A 195 -13.01 -38.20 14.42
C GLU A 195 -13.23 -39.07 13.18
N HIS A 196 -12.28 -39.95 12.94
CA HIS A 196 -12.27 -40.94 11.86
C HIS A 196 -13.38 -41.98 12.11
N ASN A 197 -14.55 -41.78 11.51
CA ASN A 197 -15.51 -42.87 11.26
C ASN A 197 -15.30 -43.37 9.82
N PRO A 198 -14.88 -44.63 9.60
CA PRO A 198 -14.66 -45.12 8.25
C PRO A 198 -16.00 -45.43 7.59
N SER A 199 -16.33 -44.73 6.49
CA SER A 199 -17.35 -45.16 5.54
C SER A 199 -16.78 -45.18 4.11
N PRO A 200 -17.23 -46.10 3.23
CA PRO A 200 -16.47 -46.57 2.07
C PRO A 200 -16.62 -45.64 0.85
N PRO A 201 -15.73 -45.75 -0.17
CA PRO A 201 -15.61 -44.74 -1.20
C PRO A 201 -16.64 -44.95 -2.30
N LYS A 202 -17.27 -43.85 -2.76
CA LYS A 202 -17.77 -43.75 -4.13
C LYS A 202 -17.61 -42.32 -4.63
N ASP A 203 -16.72 -42.18 -5.61
CA ASP A 203 -16.64 -41.02 -6.50
C ASP A 203 -18.00 -40.80 -7.18
N ALA A 204 -18.70 -39.75 -6.76
CA ALA A 204 -19.80 -39.18 -7.50
C ALA A 204 -19.70 -37.65 -7.37
N HIS A 205 -19.49 -36.97 -8.49
CA HIS A 205 -19.49 -35.51 -8.50
C HIS A 205 -20.85 -34.97 -8.04
N HIS A 206 -20.81 -33.80 -7.41
CA HIS A 206 -21.99 -33.11 -6.90
C HIS A 206 -23.02 -32.88 -8.02
N PRO A 207 -24.33 -33.13 -7.82
CA PRO A 207 -25.35 -33.06 -8.88
C PRO A 207 -25.47 -31.71 -9.60
N LEU A 208 -25.05 -30.62 -8.95
CA LEU A 208 -24.98 -29.28 -9.54
C LEU A 208 -23.85 -29.10 -10.57
N LEU A 209 -22.94 -30.05 -10.71
CA LEU A 209 -21.84 -30.03 -11.69
C LEU A 209 -22.21 -30.73 -13.01
N MET A 210 -23.43 -31.27 -13.13
CA MET A 210 -23.90 -32.04 -14.30
C MET A 210 -25.10 -31.38 -15.00
N GLN A 211 -25.26 -30.05 -14.90
CA GLN A 211 -26.23 -29.27 -15.68
C GLN A 211 -25.55 -28.33 -16.66
#